data_AF-A0A537STR4-F1
#
_entry.id   AF-A0A537STR4-F1
#
_cell.length_a   1.000
_cell.length_b   1.000
_cell.length_c   1.000
_cell.angle_alpha   90.00
_cell.angle_beta   90.00
_cell.angle_gamma   90.00
#
_symmetry.space_group_name_H-M   'P 1'
#
loop_
_entity.id
_entity.type
_entity.pdbx_description
1 polymer ?
#
loop_
_entity_poly.entity_id
_entity_poly.type
_entity_poly.pdbx_seq_one_letter_code
_entity_poly.pdbx_strand_id
1 'polypeptide(L)'
;MSSQGKSISFIGAIVGVASIASNLAVAQSQTPPPAAIADNDSIYIDGKTFSITPGRAKGDTSTQIQALGARDLGPGAIVFRSGEKLYIVAAPVLVPSPQNQAGPNISGENIRPNRVTVEYGVPKSPELQELYGMLREHRVLEDMQGILSPFRLPEELTIKTTECGMVNSWYSRENSKPTVTLCYELLRHILQSLPKNTGPGGITPRDAAVGQFFWLTTHEVGHAMFDLFKVPIFGHAEDAADNFAGYIMLQFGKERARRLIAGGAWAWRMYVADYRTKPIVQTQLAGFASNHGQPEERFYNLMCLAYGADPVTFADLTQDGYLPPNRSPTCRFEYDTLAYAFHREISPHIDQQMARQVLDTAWFSNVPATFTAPSPPR
;
A
#
# COMPACT_ATOMS: atom_id res chain seq x y z
N MET A 1 -4.71 -63.32 -52.72
CA MET A 1 -6.10 -63.74 -52.42
C MET A 1 -6.68 -62.72 -51.45
N SER A 2 -7.37 -61.70 -51.94
CA SER A 2 -8.84 -61.60 -51.99
C SER A 2 -9.52 -61.31 -50.63
N SER A 3 -9.83 -60.02 -50.45
CA SER A 3 -11.16 -59.45 -50.18
C SER A 3 -11.90 -59.65 -48.83
N GLN A 4 -12.37 -58.48 -48.32
CA GLN A 4 -13.49 -58.17 -47.42
C GLN A 4 -13.28 -58.40 -45.92
N GLY A 5 -13.47 -57.45 -45.00
CA GLY A 5 -14.14 -56.14 -45.03
C GLY A 5 -15.23 -56.11 -43.94
N LYS A 6 -15.01 -55.34 -42.86
CA LYS A 6 -16.07 -54.78 -42.01
C LYS A 6 -15.50 -53.63 -41.16
N SER A 7 -16.15 -52.48 -41.32
CA SER A 7 -15.86 -51.20 -40.69
C SER A 7 -16.54 -51.12 -39.31
N ILE A 8 -15.82 -50.67 -38.29
CA ILE A 8 -16.43 -50.12 -37.06
C ILE A 8 -15.60 -48.89 -36.66
N SER A 9 -16.25 -47.73 -36.74
CA SER A 9 -15.76 -46.43 -36.27
C SER A 9 -15.40 -46.47 -34.79
N PHE A 10 -14.19 -46.03 -34.45
CA PHE A 10 -13.88 -45.50 -33.12
C PHE A 10 -13.40 -44.06 -33.26
N ILE A 11 -14.19 -43.17 -32.66
CA ILE A 11 -13.96 -41.74 -32.54
C ILE A 11 -12.72 -41.51 -31.68
N GLY A 12 -11.79 -40.70 -32.19
CA GLY A 12 -10.58 -40.30 -31.49
C GLY A 12 -10.89 -39.47 -30.24
N ALA A 13 -10.35 -39.87 -29.11
CA ALA A 13 -10.29 -39.05 -27.90
C ALA A 13 -9.11 -38.07 -28.04
N ILE A 14 -9.41 -36.79 -28.25
CA ILE A 14 -8.46 -35.70 -28.10
C ILE A 14 -8.26 -35.48 -26.60
N VAL A 15 -7.03 -35.67 -26.13
CA VAL A 15 -6.59 -35.26 -24.79
C VAL A 15 -6.49 -33.74 -24.77
N GLY A 16 -7.55 -33.10 -24.27
CA GLY A 16 -7.60 -31.67 -23.98
C GLY A 16 -7.11 -31.40 -22.56
N VAL A 17 -6.10 -30.54 -22.45
CA VAL A 17 -5.59 -29.98 -21.19
C VAL A 17 -6.76 -29.34 -20.43
N ALA A 18 -7.07 -29.88 -19.24
CA ALA A 18 -8.06 -29.30 -18.35
C ALA A 18 -7.51 -28.02 -17.72
N SER A 19 -7.84 -26.88 -18.32
CA SER A 19 -7.76 -25.57 -17.67
C SER A 19 -8.62 -25.61 -16.41
N ILE A 20 -8.04 -25.31 -15.26
CA ILE A 20 -8.78 -25.08 -14.02
C ILE A 20 -9.59 -23.80 -14.22
N ALA A 21 -10.81 -23.95 -14.74
CA ALA A 21 -11.78 -22.87 -14.80
C ALA A 21 -12.21 -22.54 -13.37
N SER A 22 -11.93 -21.32 -12.95
CA SER A 22 -12.38 -20.74 -11.70
C SER A 22 -13.89 -20.95 -11.54
N ASN A 23 -14.31 -21.56 -10.43
CA ASN A 23 -15.73 -21.78 -10.05
C ASN A 23 -16.50 -20.47 -9.69
N LEU A 24 -16.19 -19.35 -10.34
CA LEU A 24 -17.01 -18.13 -10.30
C LEU A 24 -18.08 -18.20 -11.39
N ALA A 25 -18.85 -19.28 -11.41
CA ALA A 25 -20.05 -19.42 -12.21
C ALA A 25 -21.28 -19.30 -11.29
N VAL A 26 -21.46 -18.14 -10.67
CA VAL A 26 -22.76 -17.73 -10.15
C VAL A 26 -23.15 -16.47 -10.92
N ALA A 27 -24.13 -16.63 -11.80
CA ALA A 27 -24.79 -15.62 -12.64
C ALA A 27 -24.09 -15.23 -13.97
N GLN A 28 -24.16 -16.10 -14.98
CA GLN A 28 -24.41 -15.63 -16.35
C GLN A 28 -25.92 -15.42 -16.50
N SER A 29 -26.37 -14.18 -16.69
CA SER A 29 -27.79 -13.85 -16.87
C SER A 29 -28.27 -14.28 -18.27
N GLN A 30 -29.01 -15.38 -18.37
CA GLN A 30 -29.68 -15.85 -19.60
C GLN A 30 -31.14 -15.37 -19.73
N THR A 31 -31.48 -14.18 -19.22
CA THR A 31 -32.85 -13.63 -19.22
C THR A 31 -32.86 -12.16 -19.63
N PRO A 32 -33.99 -11.61 -20.16
CA PRO A 32 -34.07 -10.21 -20.60
C PRO A 32 -33.64 -9.26 -19.49
N PRO A 33 -33.13 -8.05 -19.82
CA PRO A 33 -32.51 -7.17 -18.83
C PRO A 33 -33.49 -6.89 -17.69
N PRO A 34 -33.07 -7.01 -16.41
CA PRO A 34 -33.95 -6.67 -15.30
C PRO A 34 -34.32 -5.18 -15.35
N ALA A 35 -35.52 -4.86 -14.87
CA ALA A 35 -36.05 -3.51 -14.78
C ALA A 35 -35.01 -2.55 -14.19
N ALA A 36 -34.74 -1.45 -14.90
CA ALA A 36 -33.89 -0.38 -14.40
C ALA A 36 -34.55 0.27 -13.17
N ILE A 37 -33.78 0.54 -12.12
CA ILE A 37 -34.21 1.38 -11.01
C ILE A 37 -33.95 2.82 -11.46
N ALA A 38 -35.01 3.55 -11.80
CA ALA A 38 -34.87 4.94 -12.24
C ALA A 38 -34.62 5.87 -11.04
N ASP A 39 -34.33 7.15 -11.31
CA ASP A 39 -34.16 8.14 -10.25
C ASP A 39 -35.39 8.19 -9.32
N ASN A 40 -35.12 8.16 -8.02
CA ASN A 40 -36.10 8.06 -6.93
C ASN A 40 -36.92 6.76 -6.84
N ASP A 41 -36.65 5.75 -7.67
CA ASP A 41 -37.17 4.40 -7.45
C ASP A 41 -36.35 3.67 -6.38
N SER A 42 -36.98 2.69 -5.76
CA SER A 42 -36.33 1.83 -4.77
C SER A 42 -36.80 0.39 -4.90
N ILE A 43 -36.01 -0.52 -4.36
CA ILE A 43 -36.40 -1.91 -4.16
C ILE A 43 -36.24 -2.24 -2.68
N TYR A 44 -37.27 -2.84 -2.10
CA TYR A 44 -37.20 -3.45 -0.78
C TYR A 44 -37.09 -4.95 -0.94
N ILE A 45 -36.07 -5.56 -0.32
CA ILE A 45 -35.90 -7.01 -0.30
C ILE A 45 -36.19 -7.48 1.13
N ASP A 46 -37.27 -8.21 1.30
CA ASP A 46 -37.65 -8.76 2.60
C ASP A 46 -36.70 -9.91 2.97
N GLY A 47 -35.95 -9.77 4.08
CA GLY A 47 -34.96 -10.75 4.50
C GLY A 47 -35.52 -12.06 5.06
N LYS A 48 -36.85 -12.16 5.28
CA LYS A 48 -37.54 -13.36 5.76
C LYS A 48 -38.23 -14.11 4.62
N THR A 49 -38.94 -13.39 3.75
CA THR A 49 -39.69 -13.99 2.65
C THR A 49 -38.91 -14.03 1.34
N PHE A 50 -37.83 -13.24 1.24
CA PHE A 50 -37.02 -13.05 0.04
C PHE A 50 -37.80 -12.43 -1.13
N SER A 51 -38.94 -11.79 -0.85
CA SER A 51 -39.71 -11.05 -1.85
C SER A 51 -39.06 -9.70 -2.17
N ILE A 52 -39.10 -9.30 -3.43
CA ILE A 52 -38.66 -7.99 -3.91
C ILE A 52 -39.89 -7.13 -4.18
N THR A 53 -39.98 -5.99 -3.50
CA THR A 53 -41.09 -5.04 -3.65
C THR A 53 -40.55 -3.71 -4.18
N PRO A 54 -41.01 -3.24 -5.35
CA PRO A 54 -40.63 -1.92 -5.84
C PRO A 54 -41.29 -0.80 -5.02
N GLY A 55 -40.58 0.30 -4.85
CA GLY A 55 -41.05 1.51 -4.19
C GLY A 55 -40.62 2.75 -4.96
N ARG A 56 -41.18 3.91 -4.60
CA ARG A 56 -40.80 5.20 -5.17
C ARG A 56 -40.89 6.30 -4.12
N ALA A 57 -39.83 7.09 -4.00
CA ALA A 57 -39.81 8.28 -3.15
C ALA A 57 -40.64 9.41 -3.77
N LYS A 58 -41.32 10.19 -2.93
CA LYS A 58 -42.01 11.43 -3.33
C LYS A 58 -41.16 12.63 -2.90
N GLY A 59 -40.70 13.43 -3.86
CA GLY A 59 -39.94 14.67 -3.60
C GLY A 59 -38.43 14.45 -3.42
N ASP A 60 -37.76 15.43 -2.82
CA ASP A 60 -36.30 15.43 -2.62
C ASP A 60 -35.84 14.28 -1.70
N THR A 61 -35.01 13.39 -2.24
CA THR A 61 -34.50 12.20 -1.56
C THR A 61 -33.32 12.49 -0.64
N SER A 62 -32.73 13.69 -0.66
CA SER A 62 -31.61 14.08 0.21
C SER A 62 -31.93 13.89 1.70
N THR A 63 -33.13 14.28 2.12
CA THR A 63 -33.63 14.12 3.49
C THR A 63 -33.87 12.66 3.87
N GLN A 64 -34.29 11.82 2.92
CA GLN A 64 -34.55 10.41 3.13
C GLN A 64 -33.24 9.60 3.22
N ILE A 65 -32.23 9.97 2.42
CA ILE A 65 -30.88 9.39 2.50
C ILE A 65 -30.31 9.59 3.91
N GLN A 66 -30.40 10.82 4.43
CA GLN A 66 -29.91 11.13 5.77
C GLN A 66 -30.73 10.44 6.87
N ALA A 67 -32.06 10.45 6.78
CA ALA A 67 -32.95 9.86 7.79
C ALA A 67 -32.83 8.34 7.89
N LEU A 68 -32.61 7.66 6.77
CA LEU A 68 -32.45 6.20 6.71
C LEU A 68 -31.00 5.73 6.95
N GLY A 69 -30.05 6.66 7.08
CA GLY A 69 -28.62 6.34 7.11
C GLY A 69 -28.17 5.60 5.84
N ALA A 70 -28.81 5.91 4.70
CA ALA A 70 -28.49 5.26 3.44
C ALA A 70 -27.08 5.65 2.99
N ARG A 71 -26.38 4.70 2.37
CA ARG A 71 -25.03 4.88 1.85
C ARG A 71 -25.01 4.65 0.35
N ASP A 72 -24.11 5.34 -0.34
CA ASP A 72 -23.79 5.07 -1.74
C ASP A 72 -23.28 3.62 -1.88
N LEU A 73 -23.83 2.86 -2.83
CA LEU A 73 -23.43 1.48 -3.13
C LEU A 73 -22.20 1.40 -4.05
N GLY A 74 -21.71 2.55 -4.53
CA GLY A 74 -20.62 2.65 -5.48
C GLY A 74 -21.06 2.19 -6.88
N PRO A 75 -20.14 1.62 -7.68
CA PRO A 75 -20.43 1.29 -9.07
C PRO A 75 -21.34 0.06 -9.25
N GLY A 76 -21.68 -0.63 -8.15
CA GLY A 76 -22.64 -1.72 -8.13
C GLY A 76 -22.53 -2.59 -6.90
N ALA A 77 -23.59 -3.33 -6.59
CA ALA A 77 -23.60 -4.34 -5.54
C ALA A 77 -24.32 -5.60 -6.03
N ILE A 78 -23.80 -6.76 -5.66
CA ILE A 78 -24.49 -8.04 -5.84
C ILE A 78 -25.19 -8.35 -4.54
N VAL A 79 -26.52 -8.43 -4.57
CA VAL A 79 -27.32 -9.02 -3.48
C VAL A 79 -27.63 -10.45 -3.87
N PHE A 80 -27.20 -11.41 -3.05
CA PHE A 80 -27.51 -12.82 -3.27
C PHE A 80 -27.98 -13.49 -1.99
N ARG A 81 -28.78 -14.53 -2.15
CA ARG A 81 -29.26 -15.37 -1.06
C ARG A 81 -28.36 -16.59 -0.92
N SER A 82 -28.04 -16.96 0.32
CA SER A 82 -27.48 -18.26 0.65
C SER A 82 -28.16 -18.78 1.91
N GLY A 83 -28.85 -19.92 1.80
CA GLY A 83 -29.68 -20.46 2.87
C GLY A 83 -30.79 -19.51 3.30
N GLU A 84 -30.82 -19.17 4.59
CA GLU A 84 -31.82 -18.27 5.21
C GLU A 84 -31.34 -16.82 5.31
N LYS A 85 -30.24 -16.46 4.65
CA LYS A 85 -29.62 -15.13 4.76
C LYS A 85 -29.43 -14.48 3.40
N LEU A 86 -29.55 -13.15 3.40
CA LEU A 86 -29.15 -12.29 2.29
C LEU A 86 -27.76 -11.72 2.56
N TYR A 87 -26.95 -11.69 1.51
CA TYR A 87 -25.60 -11.14 1.50
C TYR A 87 -25.54 -10.05 0.45
N ILE A 88 -24.83 -8.97 0.77
CA ILE A 88 -24.50 -7.91 -0.19
C ILE A 88 -22.99 -7.82 -0.28
N VAL A 89 -22.47 -7.86 -1.51
CA VAL A 89 -21.06 -7.64 -1.80
C VAL A 89 -20.94 -6.48 -2.78
N ALA A 90 -19.99 -5.58 -2.53
CA ALA A 90 -19.64 -4.55 -3.50
C ALA A 90 -19.08 -5.24 -4.76
N ALA A 91 -19.60 -4.92 -5.93
CA ALA A 91 -19.15 -5.51 -7.18
C ALA A 91 -17.94 -4.73 -7.70
N PRO A 92 -16.75 -5.33 -7.84
CA PRO A 92 -15.67 -4.68 -8.57
C PRO A 92 -16.06 -4.63 -10.05
N VAL A 93 -16.15 -3.43 -10.62
CA VAL A 93 -16.40 -3.30 -12.06
C VAL A 93 -15.16 -3.76 -12.81
N LEU A 94 -15.28 -4.89 -13.50
CA LEU A 94 -14.44 -5.21 -14.65
C LEU A 94 -15.07 -4.54 -15.88
N VAL A 95 -14.31 -3.61 -16.47
CA VAL A 95 -14.46 -2.97 -17.81
C VAL A 95 -15.15 -1.58 -17.82
N PRO A 96 -14.62 -0.58 -18.57
CA PRO A 96 -14.71 0.84 -18.24
C PRO A 96 -15.77 1.60 -19.05
N SER A 97 -16.35 2.64 -18.44
CA SER A 97 -16.71 3.89 -19.14
C SER A 97 -17.09 5.02 -18.19
N PRO A 98 -17.02 6.27 -18.66
CA PRO A 98 -16.77 7.44 -17.83
C PRO A 98 -18.06 8.14 -17.42
N GLN A 99 -17.91 8.92 -16.33
CA GLN A 99 -18.69 10.07 -15.89
C GLN A 99 -19.48 9.91 -14.59
N ASN A 100 -19.25 10.95 -13.77
CA ASN A 100 -20.04 11.46 -12.66
C ASN A 100 -19.89 10.78 -11.30
N GLN A 101 -18.86 11.22 -10.56
CA GLN A 101 -19.03 11.48 -9.13
C GLN A 101 -18.46 12.88 -8.81
N ALA A 102 -19.36 13.82 -8.54
CA ALA A 102 -19.04 15.12 -8.00
C ALA A 102 -18.85 14.98 -6.48
N GLY A 103 -17.61 14.73 -6.07
CA GLY A 103 -17.11 15.21 -4.78
C GLY A 103 -16.96 16.74 -4.82
N PRO A 104 -16.62 17.40 -3.69
CA PRO A 104 -16.42 18.84 -3.67
C PRO A 104 -15.45 19.24 -4.79
N ASN A 105 -15.88 20.22 -5.60
CA ASN A 105 -15.17 20.75 -6.76
C ASN A 105 -13.76 21.24 -6.38
N ILE A 106 -12.79 20.32 -6.35
CA ILE A 106 -11.43 20.62 -6.79
C ILE A 106 -11.52 20.50 -8.30
N SER A 107 -11.38 21.61 -9.02
CA SER A 107 -11.45 21.63 -10.48
C SER A 107 -10.59 20.51 -11.07
N GLY A 108 -11.26 19.51 -11.68
CA GLY A 108 -10.64 18.28 -12.18
C GLY A 108 -9.62 18.46 -13.30
N GLU A 109 -9.34 19.70 -13.72
CA GLU A 109 -8.35 20.03 -14.74
C GLU A 109 -6.89 19.93 -14.26
N ASN A 110 -6.62 19.82 -12.94
CA ASN A 110 -5.26 19.82 -12.39
C ASN A 110 -4.77 18.50 -11.76
N ILE A 111 -5.61 17.47 -11.68
CA ILE A 111 -5.22 16.14 -11.16
C ILE A 111 -4.56 15.32 -12.27
N ARG A 112 -3.25 15.07 -12.16
CA ARG A 112 -2.49 14.36 -13.21
C ARG A 112 -1.25 13.67 -12.65
N PRO A 113 -0.74 12.60 -13.31
CA PRO A 113 0.50 11.95 -12.90
C PRO A 113 1.73 12.87 -13.12
N ASN A 114 2.90 12.41 -12.69
CA ASN A 114 4.18 13.12 -12.85
C ASN A 114 4.20 14.51 -12.19
N ARG A 115 3.63 14.62 -10.97
CA ARG A 115 3.59 15.87 -10.19
C ARG A 115 4.42 15.83 -8.91
N VAL A 116 5.48 15.04 -8.93
CA VAL A 116 6.49 15.05 -7.86
C VAL A 116 7.70 15.81 -8.39
N THR A 117 8.22 16.73 -7.60
CA THR A 117 9.49 17.44 -7.86
C THR A 117 10.48 17.14 -6.76
N VAL A 118 11.77 17.29 -7.06
CA VAL A 118 12.85 16.94 -6.13
C VAL A 118 13.85 18.07 -5.98
N GLU A 119 14.36 18.24 -4.77
CA GLU A 119 15.35 19.27 -4.45
C GLU A 119 16.43 18.72 -3.53
N TYR A 120 17.69 19.00 -3.87
CA TYR A 120 18.82 18.75 -2.97
C TYR A 120 19.32 20.11 -2.46
N GLY A 121 18.92 20.49 -1.26
CA GLY A 121 19.44 21.67 -0.59
C GLY A 121 20.92 21.50 -0.31
N VAL A 122 21.74 22.50 -0.63
CA VAL A 122 23.20 22.44 -0.38
C VAL A 122 23.44 22.60 1.13
N PRO A 123 24.04 21.61 1.82
CA PRO A 123 24.36 21.77 3.23
C PRO A 123 25.45 22.86 3.40
N LYS A 124 25.44 23.53 4.54
CA LYS A 124 26.50 24.45 4.98
C LYS A 124 27.61 23.69 5.70
N SER A 125 27.27 22.64 6.44
CA SER A 125 28.21 21.86 7.23
C SER A 125 29.12 20.98 6.35
N PRO A 126 30.45 21.08 6.50
CA PRO A 126 31.40 20.29 5.70
C PRO A 126 31.18 18.77 5.80
N GLU A 127 30.81 18.27 6.98
CA GLU A 127 30.56 16.84 7.21
C GLU A 127 29.34 16.27 6.48
N LEU A 128 28.46 17.12 5.92
CA LEU A 128 27.28 16.70 5.16
C LEU A 128 27.48 16.83 3.65
N GLN A 129 28.56 17.46 3.19
CA GLN A 129 28.84 17.67 1.76
C GLN A 129 29.03 16.36 1.00
N GLU A 130 29.70 15.37 1.61
CA GLU A 130 29.90 14.05 1.01
C GLU A 130 28.55 13.34 0.80
N LEU A 131 27.67 13.37 1.81
CA LEU A 131 26.34 12.79 1.72
C LEU A 131 25.49 13.50 0.66
N TYR A 132 25.51 14.83 0.62
CA TYR A 132 24.85 15.62 -0.43
C TYR A 132 25.31 15.22 -1.83
N GLY A 133 26.63 15.10 -2.04
CA GLY A 133 27.22 14.67 -3.31
C GLY A 133 26.76 13.27 -3.70
N MET A 134 26.84 12.32 -2.76
CA MET A 134 26.47 10.92 -2.95
C MET A 134 25.00 10.74 -3.33
N LEU A 135 24.07 11.42 -2.64
CA LEU A 135 22.64 11.32 -2.94
C LEU A 135 22.33 11.84 -4.36
N ARG A 136 22.97 12.95 -4.77
CA ARG A 136 22.82 13.52 -6.12
C ARG A 136 23.44 12.65 -7.20
N GLU A 137 24.65 12.14 -6.96
CA GLU A 137 25.37 11.27 -7.90
C GLU A 137 24.55 10.01 -8.21
N HIS A 138 23.94 9.42 -7.18
CA HIS A 138 23.11 8.22 -7.34
C HIS A 138 21.64 8.52 -7.68
N ARG A 139 21.25 9.79 -7.82
CA ARG A 139 19.92 10.24 -8.24
C ARG A 139 18.78 9.68 -7.37
N VAL A 140 19.00 9.59 -6.06
CA VAL A 140 18.10 8.86 -5.14
C VAL A 140 16.71 9.50 -5.01
N LEU A 141 16.62 10.83 -5.06
CA LEU A 141 15.32 11.51 -5.06
C LEU A 141 14.63 11.37 -6.41
N GLU A 142 15.36 11.37 -7.52
CA GLU A 142 14.80 11.12 -8.85
C GLU A 142 14.25 9.68 -8.97
N ASP A 143 14.86 8.70 -8.32
CA ASP A 143 14.28 7.36 -8.20
C ASP A 143 12.95 7.40 -7.42
N MET A 144 12.87 8.15 -6.31
CA MET A 144 11.61 8.37 -5.60
C MET A 144 10.57 9.13 -6.44
N GLN A 145 10.99 10.13 -7.20
CA GLN A 145 10.15 10.87 -8.15
C GLN A 145 9.54 9.92 -9.18
N GLY A 146 10.36 9.03 -9.75
CA GLY A 146 9.92 8.01 -10.69
C GLY A 146 8.95 7.01 -10.07
N ILE A 147 9.24 6.53 -8.85
CA ILE A 147 8.38 5.62 -8.10
C ILE A 147 7.00 6.22 -7.81
N LEU A 148 6.96 7.51 -7.47
CA LEU A 148 5.73 8.21 -7.11
C LEU A 148 5.02 8.86 -8.31
N SER A 149 5.64 8.83 -9.49
CA SER A 149 5.08 9.39 -10.73
C SER A 149 3.67 8.92 -11.11
N PRO A 150 3.21 7.69 -10.79
CA PRO A 150 1.86 7.25 -11.11
C PRO A 150 0.77 7.94 -10.29
N PHE A 151 1.10 8.55 -9.15
CA PHE A 151 0.11 9.27 -8.35
C PHE A 151 -0.38 10.51 -9.11
N ARG A 152 -1.69 10.57 -9.33
CA ARG A 152 -2.39 11.69 -9.92
C ARG A 152 -2.65 12.73 -8.83
N LEU A 153 -1.69 13.64 -8.64
CA LEU A 153 -1.75 14.61 -7.55
C LEU A 153 -2.53 15.87 -7.97
N PRO A 154 -3.38 16.43 -7.09
CA PRO A 154 -4.07 17.70 -7.33
C PRO A 154 -3.12 18.90 -7.27
N GLU A 155 -2.03 18.76 -6.51
CA GLU A 155 -0.98 19.75 -6.32
C GLU A 155 0.39 19.12 -6.59
N GLU A 156 1.40 19.93 -6.86
CA GLU A 156 2.77 19.42 -6.99
C GLU A 156 3.34 19.13 -5.60
N LEU A 157 3.88 17.92 -5.40
CA LEU A 157 4.55 17.49 -4.17
C LEU A 157 6.06 17.62 -4.34
N THR A 158 6.70 18.40 -3.47
CA THR A 158 8.17 18.48 -3.42
C THR A 158 8.71 17.44 -2.44
N ILE A 159 9.73 16.68 -2.83
CA ILE A 159 10.55 15.87 -1.91
C ILE A 159 11.94 16.48 -1.88
N LYS A 160 12.41 16.92 -0.72
CA LYS A 160 13.70 17.57 -0.60
C LYS A 160 14.58 16.95 0.47
N THR A 161 15.89 17.03 0.25
CA THR A 161 16.89 16.82 1.29
C THR A 161 17.52 18.16 1.69
N THR A 162 17.71 18.40 2.99
CA THR A 162 18.33 19.65 3.47
C THR A 162 19.05 19.43 4.81
N GLU A 163 19.92 20.37 5.18
CA GLU A 163 20.52 20.41 6.52
C GLU A 163 19.51 21.03 7.50
N CYS A 164 19.19 20.31 8.57
CA CYS A 164 18.14 20.71 9.52
C CYS A 164 18.67 21.07 10.91
N GLY A 165 19.88 20.64 11.26
CA GLY A 165 20.41 20.70 12.62
C GLY A 165 19.82 19.64 13.55
N MET A 166 19.05 18.67 13.05
CA MET A 166 18.42 17.61 13.84
C MET A 166 18.17 16.33 13.02
N VAL A 167 18.19 15.18 13.69
CA VAL A 167 17.84 13.87 13.10
C VAL A 167 16.31 13.80 12.99
N ASN A 168 15.76 14.21 11.85
CA ASN A 168 14.31 14.17 11.61
C ASN A 168 13.92 14.09 10.12
N SER A 169 12.63 13.86 9.88
CA SER A 169 11.92 14.11 8.63
C SER A 169 10.52 14.60 8.95
N TRP A 170 9.86 15.23 7.99
CA TRP A 170 8.44 15.59 8.12
C TRP A 170 7.82 15.90 6.78
N TYR A 171 6.50 15.75 6.71
CA TYR A 171 5.63 16.42 5.76
C TYR A 171 5.09 17.74 6.34
N SER A 172 5.10 18.81 5.54
CA SER A 172 4.38 20.04 5.84
C SER A 172 4.02 20.82 4.56
N ARG A 173 3.18 21.86 4.71
CA ARG A 173 2.90 22.81 3.61
C ARG A 173 3.80 24.05 3.72
N GLU A 174 4.93 24.04 3.02
CA GLU A 174 5.86 25.17 3.01
C GLU A 174 5.43 26.20 1.97
N ASN A 175 5.18 27.45 2.39
CA ASN A 175 4.61 28.48 1.52
C ASN A 175 3.35 27.99 0.78
N SER A 176 2.49 27.25 1.48
CA SER A 176 1.29 26.58 0.97
C SER A 176 1.53 25.41 -0.01
N LYS A 177 2.78 25.03 -0.29
CA LYS A 177 3.11 23.89 -1.16
C LYS A 177 3.35 22.62 -0.34
N PRO A 178 2.76 21.47 -0.71
CA PRO A 178 3.07 20.18 -0.11
C PRO A 178 4.57 19.83 -0.24
N THR A 179 5.25 19.62 0.88
CA THR A 179 6.69 19.34 0.90
C THR A 179 7.02 18.25 1.91
N VAL A 180 7.69 17.19 1.45
CA VAL A 180 8.38 16.21 2.28
C VAL A 180 9.83 16.65 2.45
N THR A 181 10.27 16.81 3.70
CA THR A 181 11.63 17.20 4.05
C THR A 181 12.36 16.04 4.71
N LEU A 182 13.51 15.67 4.15
CA LEU A 182 14.42 14.67 4.69
C LEU A 182 15.70 15.36 5.17
N CYS A 183 16.00 15.28 6.47
CA CYS A 183 17.22 15.90 6.99
C CYS A 183 18.45 15.05 6.65
N TYR A 184 19.52 15.71 6.20
CA TYR A 184 20.79 15.01 5.95
C TYR A 184 21.32 14.34 7.22
N GLU A 185 21.07 14.90 8.41
CA GLU A 185 21.43 14.31 9.69
C GLU A 185 20.74 12.97 9.92
N LEU A 186 19.47 12.84 9.52
CA LEU A 186 18.75 11.57 9.59
C LEU A 186 19.29 10.55 8.61
N LEU A 187 19.54 10.96 7.36
CA LEU A 187 20.13 10.06 6.37
C LEU A 187 21.54 9.62 6.77
N ARG A 188 22.34 10.53 7.37
CA ARG A 188 23.65 10.20 7.94
C ARG A 188 23.52 9.20 9.09
N HIS A 189 22.54 9.41 9.98
CA HIS A 189 22.28 8.50 11.10
C HIS A 189 21.90 7.09 10.62
N ILE A 190 21.10 6.99 9.57
CA ILE A 190 20.79 5.71 8.89
C ILE A 190 22.06 5.06 8.37
N LEU A 191 22.93 5.78 7.67
CA LEU A 191 24.19 5.22 7.15
C LEU A 191 25.13 4.72 8.26
N GLN A 192 25.11 5.37 9.42
CA GLN A 192 25.91 4.98 10.59
C GLN A 192 25.36 3.74 11.30
N SER A 193 24.06 3.42 11.15
CA SER A 193 23.42 2.25 11.76
C SER A 193 23.47 0.99 10.88
N LEU A 194 23.98 1.09 9.65
CA LEU A 194 24.01 -0.01 8.70
C LEU A 194 24.86 -1.19 9.21
N PRO A 195 24.49 -2.43 8.82
CA PRO A 195 25.35 -3.57 9.10
C PRO A 195 26.66 -3.46 8.34
N LYS A 196 27.75 -3.99 8.93
CA LYS A 196 29.06 -4.04 8.26
C LYS A 196 29.14 -5.10 7.16
N ASN A 197 28.41 -6.20 7.33
CA ASN A 197 28.37 -7.35 6.42
C ASN A 197 26.91 -7.74 6.16
N THR A 198 26.66 -8.62 5.21
CA THR A 198 25.33 -9.23 5.03
C THR A 198 24.86 -9.88 6.32
N GLY A 199 23.74 -9.40 6.85
CA GLY A 199 23.14 -9.85 8.10
C GLY A 199 22.23 -11.08 7.91
N PRO A 200 21.61 -11.57 9.00
CA PRO A 200 20.69 -12.69 8.92
C PRO A 200 19.48 -12.35 8.03
N GLY A 201 18.99 -13.35 7.29
CA GLY A 201 17.98 -13.16 6.25
C GLY A 201 18.53 -12.63 4.91
N GLY A 202 19.85 -12.62 4.74
CA GLY A 202 20.50 -12.20 3.50
C GLY A 202 20.50 -10.68 3.26
N ILE A 203 20.21 -9.89 4.29
CA ILE A 203 20.06 -8.43 4.19
C ILE A 203 21.44 -7.79 4.08
N THR A 204 21.73 -7.20 2.91
CA THR A 204 22.98 -6.49 2.67
C THR A 204 22.95 -5.08 3.28
N PRO A 205 24.12 -4.42 3.44
CA PRO A 205 24.16 -3.00 3.82
C PRO A 205 23.34 -2.11 2.86
N ARG A 206 23.33 -2.44 1.57
CA ARG A 206 22.49 -1.80 0.54
C ARG A 206 21.00 -2.02 0.78
N ASP A 207 20.57 -3.23 1.07
CA ASP A 207 19.15 -3.50 1.35
C ASP A 207 18.71 -2.72 2.61
N ALA A 208 19.53 -2.67 3.66
CA ALA A 208 19.26 -1.90 4.88
C ALA A 208 19.21 -0.38 4.62
N ALA A 209 20.10 0.17 3.79
CA ALA A 209 20.11 1.59 3.46
C ALA A 209 18.89 1.97 2.60
N VAL A 210 18.66 1.24 1.51
CA VAL A 210 17.54 1.50 0.57
C VAL A 210 16.21 1.28 1.26
N GLY A 211 16.07 0.20 2.04
CA GLY A 211 14.82 -0.11 2.75
C GLY A 211 14.46 0.96 3.78
N GLN A 212 15.41 1.42 4.61
CA GLN A 212 15.17 2.50 5.58
C GLN A 212 14.83 3.81 4.88
N PHE A 213 15.60 4.19 3.86
CA PHE A 213 15.34 5.41 3.09
C PHE A 213 13.97 5.39 2.41
N PHE A 214 13.63 4.28 1.76
CA PHE A 214 12.37 4.11 1.07
C PHE A 214 11.19 4.16 2.04
N TRP A 215 11.27 3.40 3.13
CA TRP A 215 10.22 3.36 4.15
C TRP A 215 10.01 4.74 4.77
N LEU A 216 11.08 5.43 5.18
CA LEU A 216 10.98 6.78 5.76
C LEU A 216 10.37 7.77 4.77
N THR A 217 10.86 7.79 3.53
CA THR A 217 10.33 8.73 2.52
C THR A 217 8.87 8.45 2.22
N THR A 218 8.50 7.17 2.10
CA THR A 218 7.10 6.79 1.82
C THR A 218 6.18 6.98 3.03
N HIS A 219 6.69 6.95 4.26
CA HIS A 219 5.96 7.33 5.46
C HIS A 219 5.56 8.82 5.39
N GLU A 220 6.51 9.72 5.13
CA GLU A 220 6.20 11.16 4.99
C GLU A 220 5.30 11.45 3.78
N VAL A 221 5.50 10.72 2.68
CA VAL A 221 4.61 10.77 1.54
C VAL A 221 3.20 10.29 1.92
N GLY A 222 3.06 9.33 2.83
CA GLY A 222 1.77 8.92 3.38
C GLY A 222 1.00 10.09 3.98
N HIS A 223 1.64 10.90 4.83
CA HIS A 223 1.06 12.15 5.33
C HIS A 223 0.66 13.11 4.21
N ALA A 224 1.51 13.26 3.19
CA ALA A 224 1.20 14.08 2.02
C ALA A 224 -0.05 13.56 1.27
N MET A 225 -0.17 12.25 1.06
CA MET A 225 -1.32 11.64 0.38
C MET A 225 -2.60 11.82 1.20
N PHE A 226 -2.52 11.71 2.53
CA PHE A 226 -3.68 11.93 3.40
C PHE A 226 -4.18 13.38 3.33
N ASP A 227 -3.28 14.36 3.33
CA ASP A 227 -3.66 15.76 3.15
C ASP A 227 -4.17 16.05 1.73
N LEU A 228 -3.46 15.60 0.70
CA LEU A 228 -3.79 15.92 -0.70
C LEU A 228 -5.11 15.29 -1.15
N PHE A 229 -5.39 14.05 -0.76
CA PHE A 229 -6.61 13.34 -1.13
C PHE A 229 -7.70 13.43 -0.06
N LYS A 230 -7.45 14.15 1.04
CA LYS A 230 -8.38 14.32 2.17
C LYS A 230 -8.82 12.97 2.75
N VAL A 231 -7.87 12.05 2.88
CA VAL A 231 -8.10 10.72 3.44
C VAL A 231 -8.40 10.87 4.94
N PRO A 232 -9.56 10.38 5.42
CA PRO A 232 -9.87 10.42 6.84
C PRO A 232 -8.97 9.46 7.62
N ILE A 233 -8.38 9.96 8.70
CA ILE A 233 -7.57 9.16 9.62
C ILE A 233 -8.36 8.98 10.93
N PHE A 234 -8.82 7.76 11.17
CA PHE A 234 -9.34 7.35 12.48
C PHE A 234 -8.22 6.62 13.24
N GLY A 235 -7.71 7.21 14.31
CA GLY A 235 -6.59 6.68 15.11
C GLY A 235 -5.34 7.56 15.05
N HIS A 236 -4.15 6.96 15.19
CA HIS A 236 -2.88 7.67 15.11
C HIS A 236 -2.45 7.89 13.65
N ALA A 237 -2.09 9.12 13.30
CA ALA A 237 -1.65 9.46 11.96
C ALA A 237 -0.31 8.81 11.59
N GLU A 238 0.59 8.66 12.56
CA GLU A 238 1.90 8.03 12.36
C GLU A 238 1.77 6.54 11.99
N ASP A 239 0.88 5.82 12.67
CA ASP A 239 0.61 4.40 12.37
C ASP A 239 -0.03 4.24 10.98
N ALA A 240 -0.89 5.18 10.58
CA ALA A 240 -1.45 5.21 9.23
C ALA A 240 -0.37 5.45 8.16
N ALA A 241 0.60 6.32 8.43
CA ALA A 241 1.73 6.59 7.54
C ALA A 241 2.69 5.39 7.45
N ASP A 242 2.97 4.70 8.56
CA ASP A 242 3.71 3.44 8.58
C ASP A 242 3.05 2.37 7.71
N ASN A 243 1.72 2.24 7.84
CA ASN A 243 0.94 1.30 7.07
C ASN A 243 0.94 1.65 5.58
N PHE A 244 0.86 2.94 5.23
CA PHE A 244 1.01 3.40 3.85
C PHE A 244 2.37 2.99 3.28
N ALA A 245 3.46 3.28 3.99
CA ALA A 245 4.82 2.92 3.58
C ALA A 245 4.96 1.40 3.38
N GLY A 246 4.54 0.62 4.38
CA GLY A 246 4.58 -0.85 4.34
C GLY A 246 3.77 -1.41 3.17
N TYR A 247 2.57 -0.87 2.92
CA TYR A 247 1.75 -1.28 1.80
C TYR A 247 2.42 -1.02 0.45
N ILE A 248 3.01 0.17 0.24
CA ILE A 248 3.74 0.50 -0.99
C ILE A 248 4.92 -0.44 -1.20
N MET A 249 5.71 -0.71 -0.16
CA MET A 249 6.86 -1.63 -0.22
C MET A 249 6.44 -3.04 -0.68
N LEU A 250 5.27 -3.52 -0.23
CA LEU A 250 4.75 -4.83 -0.59
C LEU A 250 4.32 -4.97 -2.06
N GLN A 251 4.19 -3.86 -2.79
CA GLN A 251 3.78 -3.90 -4.20
C GLN A 251 4.93 -4.26 -5.16
N PHE A 252 6.20 -4.20 -4.73
CA PHE A 252 7.38 -4.36 -5.60
C PHE A 252 7.74 -5.82 -5.94
N GLY A 253 6.76 -6.73 -5.98
CA GLY A 253 6.98 -8.15 -6.19
C GLY A 253 7.77 -8.81 -5.05
N LYS A 254 7.72 -10.15 -4.98
CA LYS A 254 8.13 -10.91 -3.79
C LYS A 254 9.55 -10.61 -3.31
N GLU A 255 10.54 -10.74 -4.20
CA GLU A 255 11.97 -10.55 -3.86
C GLU A 255 12.29 -9.13 -3.40
N ARG A 256 11.81 -8.10 -4.10
CA ARG A 256 12.13 -6.71 -3.75
C ARG A 256 11.31 -6.28 -2.53
N ALA A 257 10.04 -6.66 -2.43
CA ALA A 257 9.24 -6.44 -1.23
C ALA A 257 9.91 -7.04 0.01
N ARG A 258 10.44 -8.27 -0.09
CA ARG A 258 11.14 -8.93 1.02
C ARG A 258 12.37 -8.17 1.47
N ARG A 259 13.17 -7.65 0.53
CA ARG A 259 14.37 -6.83 0.80
C ARG A 259 14.01 -5.45 1.35
N LEU A 260 13.02 -4.78 0.76
CA LEU A 260 12.55 -3.48 1.22
C LEU A 260 12.03 -3.59 2.66
N ILE A 261 11.12 -4.52 2.95
CA ILE A 261 10.52 -4.68 4.28
C ILE A 261 11.58 -4.96 5.33
N ALA A 262 12.49 -5.92 5.08
CA ALA A 262 13.52 -6.25 6.04
C ALA A 262 14.59 -5.14 6.17
N GLY A 263 14.87 -4.41 5.09
CA GLY A 263 15.70 -3.23 5.13
C GLY A 263 15.06 -2.09 5.93
N GLY A 264 13.79 -1.78 5.69
CA GLY A 264 13.04 -0.75 6.40
C GLY A 264 12.92 -1.04 7.90
N ALA A 265 12.73 -2.31 8.26
CA ALA A 265 12.69 -2.75 9.65
C ALA A 265 14.07 -2.81 10.33
N TRP A 266 15.17 -2.52 9.63
CA TRP A 266 16.53 -2.70 10.14
C TRP A 266 16.80 -1.92 11.43
N ALA A 267 16.41 -0.63 11.47
CA ALA A 267 16.60 0.20 12.66
C ALA A 267 15.87 -0.37 13.89
N TRP A 268 14.64 -0.86 13.71
CA TRP A 268 13.84 -1.40 14.81
C TRP A 268 14.22 -2.83 15.18
N ARG A 269 14.85 -3.58 14.26
CA ARG A 269 15.31 -4.94 14.52
C ARG A 269 16.18 -5.01 15.78
N MET A 270 17.00 -3.99 16.04
CA MET A 270 17.86 -3.96 17.21
C MET A 270 17.08 -3.85 18.53
N TYR A 271 15.90 -3.22 18.53
CA TYR A 271 15.02 -3.13 19.70
C TYR A 271 14.38 -4.47 20.05
N VAL A 272 14.16 -5.31 19.04
CA VAL A 272 13.59 -6.66 19.22
C VAL A 272 14.63 -7.77 19.15
N ALA A 273 15.92 -7.49 18.91
CA ALA A 273 16.92 -8.53 18.62
C ALA A 273 17.08 -9.56 19.75
N ASP A 274 16.99 -9.08 21.00
CA ASP A 274 17.16 -9.89 22.19
C ASP A 274 15.82 -10.38 22.78
N TYR A 275 14.67 -10.26 22.09
CA TYR A 275 13.35 -10.51 22.70
C TYR A 275 13.21 -11.90 23.36
N ARG A 276 13.95 -12.90 22.87
CA ARG A 276 13.98 -14.27 23.45
C ARG A 276 14.70 -14.35 24.79
N THR A 277 15.73 -13.54 24.99
CA THR A 277 16.56 -13.53 26.21
C THR A 277 16.23 -12.37 27.14
N LYS A 278 15.65 -11.29 26.60
CA LYS A 278 15.18 -10.09 27.30
C LYS A 278 13.75 -9.76 26.84
N PRO A 279 12.74 -10.52 27.28
CA PRO A 279 11.36 -10.36 26.82
C PRO A 279 10.63 -9.15 27.44
N ILE A 280 11.31 -8.35 28.26
CA ILE A 280 10.73 -7.22 28.98
C ILE A 280 11.41 -5.95 28.50
N VAL A 281 10.61 -5.03 27.94
CA VAL A 281 11.04 -3.67 27.58
C VAL A 281 10.73 -2.74 28.75
N GLN A 282 11.74 -2.00 29.21
CA GLN A 282 11.57 -0.92 30.17
C GLN A 282 11.78 0.40 29.44
N THR A 283 10.75 1.25 29.43
CA THR A 283 10.83 2.60 28.87
C THR A 283 10.32 3.61 29.90
N GLN A 284 10.77 4.86 29.78
CA GLN A 284 10.29 5.93 30.63
C GLN A 284 8.82 6.22 30.32
N LEU A 285 8.04 6.59 31.33
CA LEU A 285 6.61 6.86 31.15
C LEU A 285 6.34 7.90 30.05
N ALA A 286 7.20 8.92 29.93
CA ALA A 286 7.10 9.95 28.89
C ALA A 286 7.27 9.39 27.46
N GLY A 287 7.94 8.24 27.29
CA GLY A 287 8.08 7.58 25.99
C GLY A 287 6.74 7.15 25.41
N PHE A 288 5.77 6.78 26.25
CA PHE A 288 4.41 6.41 25.83
C PHE A 288 3.54 7.62 25.43
N ALA A 289 4.00 8.86 25.64
CA ALA A 289 3.29 10.07 25.24
C ALA A 289 3.66 10.55 23.82
N SER A 290 4.57 9.84 23.15
CA SER A 290 4.93 10.08 21.75
C SER A 290 3.71 9.92 20.83
N ASN A 291 3.61 10.72 19.77
CA ASN A 291 2.63 10.52 18.71
C ASN A 291 2.97 9.32 17.81
N HIS A 292 4.23 8.88 17.82
CA HIS A 292 4.69 7.67 17.15
C HIS A 292 4.62 6.47 18.10
N GLY A 293 4.16 5.32 17.59
CA GLY A 293 4.26 4.04 18.29
C GLY A 293 5.69 3.71 18.72
N GLN A 294 5.84 2.88 19.75
CA GLN A 294 7.18 2.46 20.18
C GLN A 294 7.89 1.66 19.07
N PRO A 295 9.23 1.72 18.97
CA PRO A 295 9.99 1.00 17.94
C PRO A 295 9.62 -0.48 17.81
N GLU A 296 9.37 -1.16 18.93
CA GLU A 296 8.98 -2.56 18.97
C GLU A 296 7.58 -2.78 18.36
N GLU A 297 6.62 -1.91 18.69
CA GLU A 297 5.26 -1.95 18.14
C GLU A 297 5.26 -1.74 16.62
N ARG A 298 6.00 -0.73 16.16
CA ARG A 298 6.18 -0.43 14.73
C ARG A 298 6.81 -1.61 13.98
N PHE A 299 7.81 -2.26 14.58
CA PHE A 299 8.41 -3.47 14.03
C PHE A 299 7.37 -4.59 13.88
N TYR A 300 6.64 -4.95 14.95
CA TYR A 300 5.66 -6.03 14.88
C TYR A 300 4.51 -5.72 13.92
N ASN A 301 4.08 -4.47 13.81
CA ASN A 301 3.04 -4.04 12.87
C ASN A 301 3.51 -4.23 11.43
N LEU A 302 4.71 -3.75 11.07
CA LEU A 302 5.26 -3.92 9.72
C LEU A 302 5.47 -5.40 9.37
N MET A 303 6.01 -6.20 10.30
CA MET A 303 6.19 -7.64 10.10
C MET A 303 4.84 -8.36 9.91
N CYS A 304 3.82 -7.97 10.67
CA CYS A 304 2.49 -8.55 10.57
C CYS A 304 1.85 -8.24 9.22
N LEU A 305 1.94 -6.99 8.73
CA LEU A 305 1.47 -6.64 7.39
C LEU A 305 2.17 -7.45 6.29
N ALA A 306 3.49 -7.61 6.39
CA ALA A 306 4.27 -8.37 5.42
C ALA A 306 3.90 -9.86 5.40
N TYR A 307 3.79 -10.48 6.58
CA TYR A 307 3.35 -11.88 6.71
C TYR A 307 1.90 -12.07 6.26
N GLY A 308 1.02 -11.11 6.54
CA GLY A 308 -0.37 -11.12 6.08
C GLY A 308 -0.49 -11.05 4.55
N ALA A 309 0.38 -10.28 3.90
CA ALA A 309 0.41 -10.14 2.44
C ALA A 309 0.88 -11.41 1.73
N ASP A 310 1.99 -12.01 2.18
CA ASP A 310 2.52 -13.24 1.61
C ASP A 310 3.22 -14.10 2.68
N PRO A 311 2.50 -15.03 3.34
CA PRO A 311 3.07 -15.85 4.40
C PRO A 311 4.14 -16.84 3.90
N VAL A 312 4.24 -17.08 2.58
CA VAL A 312 5.30 -17.93 2.00
C VAL A 312 6.60 -17.14 1.90
N THR A 313 6.55 -15.92 1.35
CA THR A 313 7.73 -15.06 1.19
C THR A 313 8.30 -14.61 2.55
N PHE A 314 7.44 -14.46 3.56
CA PHE A 314 7.80 -13.99 4.90
C PHE A 314 7.72 -15.08 5.97
N ALA A 315 7.79 -16.37 5.58
CA ALA A 315 7.65 -17.50 6.50
C ALA A 315 8.65 -17.47 7.66
N ASP A 316 9.86 -16.97 7.40
CA ASP A 316 10.95 -16.90 8.38
C ASP A 316 10.59 -16.02 9.59
N LEU A 317 9.70 -15.04 9.45
CA LEU A 317 9.25 -14.22 10.58
C LEU A 317 8.63 -15.06 11.69
N THR A 318 7.88 -16.10 11.35
CA THR A 318 7.29 -17.02 12.34
C THR A 318 8.29 -18.10 12.79
N GLN A 319 9.12 -18.60 11.88
CA GLN A 319 10.12 -19.64 12.17
C GLN A 319 11.21 -19.14 13.12
N ASP A 320 11.66 -17.90 12.91
CA ASP A 320 12.62 -17.20 13.76
C ASP A 320 11.93 -16.50 14.95
N GLY A 321 10.63 -16.72 15.14
CA GLY A 321 9.80 -16.25 16.24
C GLY A 321 9.64 -14.73 16.35
N TYR A 322 10.12 -13.96 15.36
CA TYR A 322 9.91 -12.51 15.28
C TYR A 322 8.43 -12.14 15.15
N LEU A 323 7.57 -13.05 14.68
CA LEU A 323 6.12 -12.95 14.82
C LEU A 323 5.62 -14.02 15.78
N PRO A 324 5.21 -13.64 17.01
CA PRO A 324 4.81 -14.61 18.00
C PRO A 324 3.47 -15.28 17.64
N PRO A 325 3.19 -16.50 18.14
CA PRO A 325 1.99 -17.26 17.78
C PRO A 325 0.65 -16.58 18.12
N ASN A 326 0.65 -15.61 19.04
CA ASN A 326 -0.53 -14.81 19.37
C ASN A 326 -0.75 -13.62 18.41
N ARG A 327 0.24 -13.24 17.60
CA ARG A 327 0.17 -12.12 16.63
C ARG A 327 -0.07 -12.63 15.21
N SER A 328 0.64 -13.67 14.77
CA SER A 328 0.58 -14.15 13.38
C SER A 328 -0.82 -14.52 12.85
N PRO A 329 -1.78 -15.04 13.65
CA PRO A 329 -3.09 -15.42 13.12
C PRO A 329 -3.95 -14.25 12.63
N THR A 330 -3.75 -13.02 13.14
CA THR A 330 -4.54 -11.84 12.74
C THR A 330 -3.95 -11.09 11.56
N CYS A 331 -2.69 -11.37 11.22
CA CYS A 331 -1.94 -10.61 10.23
C CYS A 331 -2.57 -10.58 8.84
N ARG A 332 -3.18 -11.69 8.40
CA ARG A 332 -3.89 -11.70 7.11
C ARG A 332 -5.08 -10.75 7.10
N PHE A 333 -5.85 -10.74 8.19
CA PHE A 333 -7.00 -9.83 8.35
C PHE A 333 -6.56 -8.36 8.40
N GLU A 334 -5.47 -8.06 9.10
CA GLU A 334 -4.91 -6.70 9.18
C GLU A 334 -4.41 -6.22 7.82
N TYR A 335 -3.70 -7.06 7.07
CA TYR A 335 -3.30 -6.74 5.70
C TYR A 335 -4.50 -6.52 4.78
N ASP A 336 -5.49 -7.42 4.79
CA ASP A 336 -6.68 -7.29 3.95
C ASP A 336 -7.48 -6.02 4.28
N THR A 337 -7.54 -5.64 5.57
CA THR A 337 -8.17 -4.40 6.03
C THR A 337 -7.44 -3.15 5.50
N LEU A 338 -6.11 -3.15 5.58
CA LEU A 338 -5.28 -2.08 5.04
C LEU A 338 -5.40 -2.00 3.51
N ALA A 339 -5.33 -3.14 2.82
CA ALA A 339 -5.46 -3.23 1.37
C ALA A 339 -6.81 -2.68 0.91
N TYR A 340 -7.90 -3.03 1.59
CA TYR A 340 -9.22 -2.48 1.33
C TYR A 340 -9.25 -0.96 1.48
N ALA A 341 -8.70 -0.42 2.56
CA ALA A 341 -8.62 1.02 2.78
C ALA A 341 -7.78 1.73 1.70
N PHE A 342 -6.60 1.20 1.37
CA PHE A 342 -5.74 1.74 0.32
C PHE A 342 -6.42 1.70 -1.06
N HIS A 343 -7.12 0.61 -1.37
CA HIS A 343 -7.89 0.48 -2.61
C HIS A 343 -9.04 1.49 -2.71
N ARG A 344 -9.68 1.81 -1.58
CA ARG A 344 -10.77 2.79 -1.56
C ARG A 344 -10.26 4.23 -1.63
N GLU A 345 -9.27 4.57 -0.81
CA GLU A 345 -8.88 5.96 -0.57
C GLU A 345 -7.73 6.44 -1.48
N ILE A 346 -6.84 5.54 -1.92
CA ILE A 346 -5.61 5.91 -2.63
C ILE A 346 -5.63 5.44 -4.09
N SER A 347 -6.05 4.20 -4.35
CA SER A 347 -6.00 3.62 -5.71
C SER A 347 -6.76 4.40 -6.80
N PRO A 348 -7.88 5.12 -6.52
CA PRO A 348 -8.52 5.98 -7.52
C PRO A 348 -7.61 7.10 -8.05
N HIS A 349 -6.61 7.48 -7.25
CA HIS A 349 -5.63 8.51 -7.58
C HIS A 349 -4.35 7.95 -8.21
N ILE A 350 -4.33 6.68 -8.65
CA ILE A 350 -3.15 6.07 -9.26
C ILE A 350 -3.40 5.81 -10.75
N ASP A 351 -2.45 6.22 -11.58
CA ASP A 351 -2.35 5.75 -12.96
C ASP A 351 -1.87 4.30 -13.00
N GLN A 352 -2.80 3.37 -13.21
CA GLN A 352 -2.53 1.93 -13.13
C GLN A 352 -1.58 1.43 -14.22
N GLN A 353 -1.52 2.10 -15.38
CA GLN A 353 -0.58 1.71 -16.43
C GLN A 353 0.84 2.12 -16.06
N MET A 354 1.02 3.37 -15.61
CA MET A 354 2.32 3.83 -15.10
C MET A 354 2.76 3.03 -13.88
N ALA A 355 1.84 2.72 -12.96
CA ALA A 355 2.15 1.95 -11.76
C ALA A 355 2.76 0.59 -12.12
N ARG A 356 2.21 -0.13 -13.10
CA ARG A 356 2.80 -1.41 -13.56
C ARG A 356 4.23 -1.24 -14.07
N GLN A 357 4.48 -0.21 -14.89
CA GLN A 357 5.82 0.09 -15.39
C GLN A 357 6.81 0.42 -14.25
N VAL A 358 6.35 1.20 -13.27
CA VAL A 358 7.13 1.55 -12.08
C VAL A 358 7.47 0.31 -11.25
N LEU A 359 6.51 -0.58 -11.02
CA LEU A 359 6.73 -1.79 -10.22
C LEU A 359 7.69 -2.77 -10.91
N ASP A 360 7.73 -2.81 -12.24
CA ASP A 360 8.67 -3.64 -13.00
C ASP A 360 10.09 -3.05 -13.05
N THR A 361 10.23 -1.72 -12.87
CA THR A 361 11.51 -1.00 -12.98
C THR A 361 12.46 -1.29 -11.81
N ALA A 362 13.75 -1.48 -12.12
CA ALA A 362 14.80 -1.71 -11.13
C ALA A 362 15.31 -0.38 -10.53
N TRP A 363 14.57 0.16 -9.57
CA TRP A 363 14.93 1.39 -8.84
C TRP A 363 16.18 1.22 -7.97
N PHE A 364 16.83 2.35 -7.67
CA PHE A 364 18.05 2.42 -6.85
C PHE A 364 19.22 1.63 -7.40
N SER A 365 19.20 1.23 -8.69
CA SER A 365 20.26 0.42 -9.32
C SER A 365 21.64 1.06 -9.22
N ASN A 366 21.71 2.39 -9.12
CA ASN A 366 22.95 3.15 -9.05
C ASN A 366 23.48 3.31 -7.61
N VAL A 367 22.68 2.97 -6.58
CA VAL A 367 23.11 3.02 -5.18
C VAL A 367 24.15 1.91 -4.93
N PRO A 368 25.31 2.23 -4.32
CA PRO A 368 26.41 1.29 -4.16
C PRO A 368 26.05 0.12 -3.23
N ALA A 369 26.72 -1.02 -3.44
CA ALA A 369 26.54 -2.23 -2.61
C ALA A 369 27.07 -2.05 -1.18
N THR A 370 28.04 -1.15 -1.01
CA THR A 370 28.71 -0.86 0.26
C THR A 370 28.77 0.65 0.46
N PHE A 371 28.60 1.09 1.71
CA PHE A 371 28.74 2.49 2.08
C PHE A 371 30.01 2.66 2.91
N THR A 372 30.83 3.64 2.56
CA THR A 372 31.82 4.17 3.49
C THR A 372 31.08 4.96 4.56
N ALA A 373 31.24 4.57 5.82
CA ALA A 373 30.66 5.33 6.92
C ALA A 373 31.21 6.76 6.87
N PRO A 374 30.35 7.80 6.89
CA PRO A 374 30.80 9.18 6.98
C PRO A 374 31.71 9.33 8.19
N SER A 375 32.82 10.06 8.03
CA SER A 375 33.75 10.30 9.14
C SER A 375 33.01 10.82 10.38
N PRO A 376 33.31 10.35 11.60
CA PRO A 376 32.69 10.89 12.80
C PRO A 376 32.91 12.41 12.87
N PRO A 377 31.97 13.17 13.45
CA PRO A 377 32.17 14.60 13.65
C PRO A 377 33.45 14.83 14.44
N ARG A 378 34.26 15.79 14.00
CA ARG A 378 35.54 16.14 14.61
C ARG A 378 35.35 16.86 15.94
#